data_AF-A0A830FHW0-F1
#
_entry.id   AF-A0A830FHW0-F1
#
_cell.length_a   1.000
_cell.length_b   1.000
_cell.length_c   1.000
_cell.angle_alpha   90.00
_cell.angle_beta   90.00
_cell.angle_gamma   90.00
#
_symmetry.space_group_name_H-M   'P 1'
#
loop_
_entity.id
_entity.type
_entity.pdbx_description
1 polymer ?
#
loop_
_entity_poly.entity_id
_entity_poly.type
_entity_poly.pdbx_seq_one_letter_code
_entity_poly.pdbx_strand_id
1 'polypeptide(L)'
;MRLYQSWKNYVAQAALGVPVARHWTRSWLVDLHADFFVDASEVDAEARRAFFEALFDASVDAYEHALDEGYPEAEAREITHIMGTFAFTEKGWGDLVEFPPAERDAYYARYEGFFERYGVAPDDPFGDFTPPGGLPDAPETPERLDGDFPLAEPGLTDDIYVPAPNVDART
;
A
#
# COMPACT_ATOMS: atom_id res chain seq x y z
N MET A 1 -11.61 2.51 2.55
CA MET A 1 -10.82 2.23 1.32
C MET A 1 -11.45 1.10 0.49
N ARG A 2 -11.72 1.30 -0.82
CA ARG A 2 -12.09 0.21 -1.73
C ARG A 2 -10.85 -0.30 -2.48
N LEU A 3 -10.37 -1.48 -2.10
CA LEU A 3 -9.34 -2.19 -2.86
C LEU A 3 -9.93 -2.62 -4.23
N TYR A 4 -9.66 -1.86 -5.30
CA TYR A 4 -10.08 -2.24 -6.65
C TYR A 4 -9.44 -3.58 -7.02
N GLN A 5 -10.23 -4.65 -6.96
CA GLN A 5 -9.80 -5.96 -7.41
C GLN A 5 -9.83 -6.01 -8.93
N SER A 6 -8.67 -6.11 -9.54
CA SER A 6 -8.58 -6.89 -10.77
C SER A 6 -8.17 -8.32 -10.41
N TRP A 7 -8.78 -9.29 -11.09
CA TRP A 7 -8.53 -10.73 -11.14
C TRP A 7 -7.05 -11.20 -11.11
N LYS A 8 -6.08 -10.29 -11.29
CA LYS A 8 -4.64 -10.56 -11.21
C LYS A 8 -4.14 -10.87 -9.79
N ASN A 9 -4.83 -10.40 -8.74
CA ASN A 9 -4.41 -10.64 -7.34
C ASN A 9 -4.53 -12.11 -6.89
N TYR A 10 -5.42 -12.89 -7.51
CA TYR A 10 -5.56 -14.31 -7.20
C TYR A 10 -4.36 -15.16 -7.67
N VAL A 11 -3.67 -14.72 -8.73
CA VAL A 11 -2.47 -15.40 -9.24
C VAL A 11 -1.26 -15.11 -8.33
N ALA A 12 -1.22 -13.93 -7.72
CA ALA A 12 -0.20 -13.53 -6.74
C ALA A 12 -0.27 -14.37 -5.45
N GLN A 13 -1.49 -14.59 -4.93
CA GLN A 13 -1.72 -15.38 -3.70
C GLN A 13 -1.19 -16.81 -3.77
N ALA A 14 -1.32 -17.49 -4.92
CA ALA A 14 -0.83 -18.86 -5.08
C ALA A 14 0.70 -18.96 -5.23
N ALA A 15 1.36 -17.87 -5.65
CA ALA A 15 2.76 -17.87 -6.04
C ALA A 15 3.71 -17.44 -4.90
N LEU A 16 3.26 -16.63 -3.94
CA LEU A 16 4.04 -16.25 -2.75
C LEU A 16 4.39 -17.46 -1.84
N GLY A 17 3.58 -18.53 -1.86
CA GLY A 17 3.82 -19.75 -1.06
C GLY A 17 4.90 -20.70 -1.59
N VAL A 18 5.46 -20.46 -2.78
CA VAL A 18 6.48 -21.33 -3.39
C VAL A 18 7.83 -20.58 -3.47
N PRO A 19 8.92 -21.06 -2.82
CA PRO A 19 10.17 -20.31 -2.70
C PRO A 19 10.78 -19.82 -4.03
N VAL A 20 10.63 -20.59 -5.11
CA VAL A 20 11.14 -20.21 -6.46
C VAL A 20 10.24 -19.20 -7.16
N ALA A 21 8.93 -19.21 -6.86
CA ALA A 21 7.98 -18.24 -7.41
C ALA A 21 7.93 -16.96 -6.56
N ARG A 22 8.31 -16.99 -5.28
CA ARG A 22 8.24 -15.84 -4.36
C ARG A 22 9.00 -14.61 -4.87
N HIS A 23 10.24 -14.77 -5.33
CA HIS A 23 11.01 -13.63 -5.87
C HIS A 23 10.41 -13.06 -7.16
N TRP A 24 9.96 -13.92 -8.07
CA TRP A 24 9.28 -13.50 -9.30
C TRP A 24 7.93 -12.83 -9.00
N THR A 25 7.19 -13.32 -8.01
CA THR A 25 5.90 -12.78 -7.59
C THR A 25 6.06 -11.42 -6.93
N ARG A 26 7.08 -11.25 -6.08
CA ARG A 26 7.43 -9.95 -5.50
C ARG A 26 7.75 -8.93 -6.59
N SER A 27 8.69 -9.24 -7.48
CA SER A 27 9.08 -8.34 -8.58
C SER A 27 7.87 -7.96 -9.44
N TRP A 28 7.03 -8.94 -9.80
CA TRP A 28 5.83 -8.68 -10.59
C TRP A 28 4.80 -7.83 -9.84
N LEU A 29 4.63 -8.03 -8.53
CA LEU A 29 3.69 -7.26 -7.71
C LEU A 29 4.14 -5.81 -7.57
N VAL A 30 5.45 -5.60 -7.39
CA VAL A 30 6.09 -4.28 -7.35
C VAL A 30 5.88 -3.57 -8.69
N ASP A 31 6.22 -4.21 -9.81
CA ASP A 31 6.05 -3.64 -11.15
C ASP A 31 4.59 -3.27 -11.43
N LEU A 32 3.64 -4.14 -11.05
CA LEU A 32 2.21 -3.90 -11.25
C LEU A 32 1.73 -2.64 -10.52
N HIS A 33 2.15 -2.45 -9.26
CA HIS A 33 1.75 -1.27 -8.50
C HIS A 33 2.50 -0.02 -8.97
N ALA A 34 3.78 -0.13 -9.28
CA ALA A 34 4.55 0.97 -9.85
C ALA A 34 3.91 1.47 -11.15
N ASP A 35 3.55 0.58 -12.07
CA ASP A 35 2.84 0.93 -13.30
C ASP A 35 1.51 1.64 -13.03
N PHE A 36 0.71 1.13 -12.10
CA PHE A 36 -0.56 1.75 -11.74
C PHE A 36 -0.37 3.20 -11.24
N PHE A 37 0.60 3.43 -10.35
CA PHE A 37 0.83 4.77 -9.78
C PHE A 37 1.59 5.72 -10.72
N VAL A 38 2.39 5.19 -11.65
CA VAL A 38 2.89 5.97 -12.79
C VAL A 38 1.71 6.45 -13.65
N ASP A 39 0.81 5.55 -14.03
CA ASP A 39 -0.37 5.89 -14.85
C ASP A 39 -1.34 6.85 -14.13
N ALA A 40 -1.46 6.73 -12.80
CA ALA A 40 -2.31 7.59 -11.98
C ALA A 40 -1.69 8.96 -11.68
N SER A 41 -0.36 9.10 -11.79
CA SER A 41 0.33 10.35 -11.50
C SER A 41 -0.02 11.41 -12.55
N GLU A 42 -0.57 12.55 -12.11
CA GLU A 42 -0.92 13.64 -13.02
C GLU A 42 0.30 14.39 -13.55
N VAL A 43 1.39 14.41 -12.78
CA VAL A 43 2.65 15.09 -13.09
C VAL A 43 3.83 14.23 -12.67
N ASP A 44 4.96 14.41 -13.35
CA ASP A 44 6.24 13.76 -13.03
C ASP A 44 6.18 12.21 -12.94
N ALA A 45 5.19 11.60 -13.58
CA ALA A 45 4.88 10.16 -13.52
C ALA A 45 6.13 9.27 -13.64
N GLU A 46 6.87 9.39 -14.73
CA GLU A 46 8.08 8.58 -14.95
C GLU A 46 9.21 8.92 -13.96
N ALA A 47 9.31 10.18 -13.55
CA ALA A 47 10.33 10.61 -12.59
C ALA A 47 10.09 10.05 -11.17
N ARG A 48 8.85 9.64 -10.86
CA ARG A 48 8.48 8.99 -9.60
C ARG A 48 8.64 7.46 -9.62
N ARG A 49 8.87 6.85 -10.79
CA ARG A 49 8.86 5.38 -10.94
C ARG A 49 9.84 4.66 -10.01
N ALA A 50 11.08 5.14 -9.91
CA ALA A 50 12.08 4.53 -9.04
C ALA A 50 11.68 4.59 -7.55
N PHE A 51 11.02 5.68 -7.12
CA PHE A 51 10.46 5.80 -5.78
C PHE A 51 9.33 4.78 -5.58
N PHE A 52 8.40 4.66 -6.54
CA PHE A 52 7.32 3.68 -6.47
C PHE A 52 7.83 2.24 -6.37
N GLU A 53 8.81 1.85 -7.18
CA GLU A 53 9.39 0.51 -7.12
C GLU A 53 9.97 0.20 -5.74
N ALA A 54 10.76 1.12 -5.17
CA ALA A 54 11.34 0.94 -3.84
C ALA A 54 10.29 0.96 -2.72
N LEU A 55 9.29 1.83 -2.84
CA LEU A 55 8.16 1.92 -1.91
C LEU A 55 7.35 0.63 -1.91
N PHE A 56 7.00 0.10 -3.08
CA PHE A 56 6.20 -1.13 -3.16
C PHE A 56 7.00 -2.35 -2.74
N ASP A 57 8.31 -2.38 -2.98
CA ASP A 57 9.17 -3.43 -2.46
C ASP A 57 9.14 -3.46 -0.92
N ALA A 58 9.32 -2.30 -0.28
CA ALA A 58 9.21 -2.15 1.18
C ALA A 58 7.81 -2.50 1.72
N SER A 59 6.75 -2.13 0.98
CA SER A 59 5.37 -2.51 1.33
C SER A 59 5.16 -4.03 1.30
N VAL A 60 5.82 -4.77 0.38
CA VAL A 60 5.75 -6.24 0.40
C VAL A 60 6.38 -6.81 1.67
N ASP A 61 7.49 -6.23 2.16
CA ASP A 61 8.09 -6.66 3.44
C ASP A 61 7.13 -6.43 4.61
N ALA A 62 6.51 -5.26 4.69
CA ALA A 62 5.52 -4.96 5.73
C ALA A 62 4.30 -5.89 5.67
N TYR A 63 3.81 -6.19 4.47
CA TYR A 63 2.72 -7.15 4.25
C TYR A 63 3.09 -8.56 4.74
N GLU A 64 4.26 -9.07 4.36
CA GLU A 64 4.71 -10.40 4.79
C GLU A 64 4.88 -10.48 6.32
N HIS A 65 5.43 -9.42 6.94
CA HIS A 65 5.54 -9.32 8.39
C HIS A 65 4.17 -9.29 9.09
N ALA A 66 3.21 -8.52 8.58
CA ALA A 66 1.86 -8.49 9.15
C ALA A 66 1.20 -9.88 9.08
N LEU A 67 1.36 -10.60 7.98
CA LEU A 67 0.87 -11.98 7.87
C LEU A 67 1.54 -12.93 8.88
N ASP A 68 2.86 -12.83 9.03
CA ASP A 68 3.63 -13.66 9.98
C ASP A 68 3.24 -13.39 11.44
N GLU A 69 2.79 -12.17 11.75
CA GLU A 69 2.25 -11.80 13.06
C GLU A 69 0.78 -12.21 13.28
N GLY A 70 0.13 -12.76 12.24
CA GLY A 70 -1.22 -13.30 12.32
C GLY A 70 -2.33 -12.31 11.97
N TYR A 71 -2.01 -11.17 11.36
CA TYR A 71 -3.03 -10.29 10.80
C TYR A 71 -3.78 -11.00 9.65
N PRO A 72 -5.12 -10.88 9.57
CA PRO A 72 -5.85 -11.28 8.38
C PRO A 72 -5.29 -10.57 7.14
N GLU A 73 -5.31 -11.26 5.99
CA GLU A 73 -4.78 -10.69 4.75
C GLU A 73 -5.38 -9.33 4.41
N ALA A 74 -6.68 -9.14 4.65
CA ALA A 74 -7.34 -7.87 4.38
C ALA A 74 -6.76 -6.72 5.23
N GLU A 75 -6.42 -7.00 6.49
CA GLU A 75 -5.77 -6.04 7.39
C GLU A 75 -4.31 -5.81 7.00
N ALA A 76 -3.56 -6.87 6.66
CA ALA A 76 -2.20 -6.74 6.16
C ALA A 76 -2.13 -5.87 4.89
N ARG A 77 -3.11 -5.98 4.00
CA ARG A 77 -3.24 -5.08 2.85
C ARG A 77 -3.58 -3.67 3.31
N GLU A 78 -4.58 -3.48 4.16
CA GLU A 78 -4.95 -2.14 4.64
C GLU A 78 -3.76 -1.41 5.29
N ILE A 79 -2.95 -2.10 6.10
CA ILE A 79 -1.68 -1.60 6.66
C ILE A 79 -0.78 -1.02 5.56
N THR A 80 -0.49 -1.79 4.50
CA THR A 80 0.39 -1.33 3.42
C THR A 80 -0.17 -0.16 2.61
N HIS A 81 -1.48 -0.10 2.41
CA HIS A 81 -2.12 1.02 1.72
C HIS A 81 -2.09 2.30 2.60
N ILE A 82 -2.19 2.16 3.92
CA ILE A 82 -2.00 3.28 4.85
C ILE A 82 -0.57 3.81 4.80
N MET A 83 0.42 2.93 4.83
CA MET A 83 1.84 3.29 4.69
C MET A 83 2.09 4.02 3.35
N GLY A 84 1.58 3.48 2.25
CA GLY A 84 1.66 4.14 0.94
C GLY A 84 1.02 5.53 0.93
N THR A 85 -0.16 5.68 1.54
CA THR A 85 -0.84 6.98 1.65
C THR A 85 -0.06 7.98 2.49
N PHE A 86 0.62 7.54 3.57
CA PHE A 86 1.51 8.41 4.34
C PHE A 86 2.67 8.91 3.47
N ALA A 87 3.34 8.02 2.72
CA ALA A 87 4.43 8.41 1.82
C ALA A 87 3.98 9.37 0.71
N PHE A 88 2.82 9.13 0.11
CA PHE A 88 2.28 10.04 -0.90
C PHE A 88 1.88 11.40 -0.31
N THR A 89 1.36 11.40 0.92
CA THR A 89 1.05 12.65 1.63
C THR A 89 2.33 13.42 1.96
N GLU A 90 3.39 12.75 2.41
CA GLU A 90 4.69 13.37 2.70
C GLU A 90 5.29 14.04 1.46
N LYS A 91 5.13 13.44 0.27
CA LYS A 91 5.57 14.01 -1.02
C LYS A 91 4.61 15.01 -1.65
N GLY A 92 3.44 15.21 -1.04
CA GLY A 92 2.40 16.10 -1.56
C GLY A 92 1.65 15.56 -2.78
N TRP A 93 1.70 14.26 -3.03
CA TRP A 93 1.05 13.64 -4.19
C TRP A 93 -0.44 13.38 -3.91
N GLY A 94 -1.21 14.46 -3.77
CA GLY A 94 -2.66 14.40 -3.49
C GLY A 94 -3.47 13.65 -4.56
N ASP A 95 -2.96 13.55 -5.79
CA ASP A 95 -3.52 12.70 -6.85
C ASP A 95 -3.45 11.20 -6.54
N LEU A 96 -2.56 10.79 -5.62
CA LEU A 96 -2.26 9.39 -5.33
C LEU A 96 -2.74 8.92 -3.95
N VAL A 97 -3.19 9.80 -3.06
CA VAL A 97 -3.63 9.43 -1.71
C VAL A 97 -4.93 8.61 -1.74
N GLU A 98 -4.99 7.52 -0.96
CA GLU A 98 -6.13 6.60 -0.99
C GLU A 98 -7.20 6.88 0.09
N PHE A 99 -6.89 7.78 1.02
CA PHE A 99 -7.86 8.38 1.94
C PHE A 99 -7.56 9.87 2.16
N PRO A 100 -8.56 10.66 2.59
CA PRO A 100 -8.35 12.09 2.83
C PRO A 100 -7.33 12.33 3.96
N PRO A 101 -6.41 13.30 3.85
CA PRO A 101 -5.45 13.62 4.91
C PRO A 101 -6.09 13.91 6.28
N ALA A 102 -7.34 14.39 6.30
CA ALA A 102 -8.11 14.61 7.52
C ALA A 102 -8.44 13.31 8.30
N GLU A 103 -8.41 12.14 7.65
CA GLU A 103 -8.67 10.83 8.26
C GLU A 103 -7.40 10.10 8.71
N ARG A 104 -6.22 10.68 8.45
CA ARG A 104 -4.90 10.09 8.72
C ARG A 104 -4.77 9.51 10.13
N ASP A 105 -5.10 10.29 11.14
CA ASP A 105 -4.93 9.88 12.54
C ASP A 105 -5.88 8.73 12.92
N ALA A 106 -7.05 8.65 12.27
CA ALA A 106 -8.00 7.57 12.48
C ALA A 106 -7.50 6.25 11.86
N TYR A 107 -6.93 6.31 10.66
CA TYR A 107 -6.26 5.15 10.04
C TYR A 107 -5.02 4.71 10.81
N TYR A 108 -4.23 5.66 11.32
CA TYR A 108 -3.09 5.35 12.20
C TYR A 108 -3.54 4.58 13.45
N ALA A 109 -4.54 5.11 14.16
CA ALA A 109 -5.05 4.51 15.40
C ALA A 109 -5.56 3.07 15.22
N ARG A 110 -6.04 2.71 14.02
CA ARG A 110 -6.55 1.36 13.71
C ARG A 110 -5.47 0.27 13.84
N TYR A 111 -4.24 0.60 13.45
CA TYR A 111 -3.10 -0.33 13.46
C TYR A 111 -1.92 0.20 14.27
N GLU A 112 -2.17 1.07 15.24
CA GLU A 112 -1.17 1.71 16.10
C GLU A 112 -0.19 0.68 16.68
N GLY A 113 -0.67 -0.46 17.16
CA GLY A 113 0.20 -1.50 17.72
C GLY A 113 1.18 -2.15 16.72
N PHE A 114 0.84 -2.19 15.43
CA PHE A 114 1.78 -2.60 14.37
C PHE A 114 2.73 -1.44 14.04
N PHE A 115 2.17 -0.24 13.86
CA PHE A 115 2.94 0.95 13.48
C PHE A 115 3.99 1.33 14.53
N GLU A 116 3.63 1.39 15.81
CA GLU A 116 4.58 1.66 16.91
C GLU A 116 5.68 0.60 17.00
N ARG A 117 5.36 -0.67 16.74
CA ARG A 117 6.33 -1.77 16.82
C ARG A 117 7.43 -1.63 15.78
N TYR A 118 7.07 -1.23 14.57
CA TYR A 118 7.97 -1.14 13.43
C TYR A 118 8.42 0.30 13.12
N GLY A 119 8.12 1.25 14.00
CA GLY A 119 8.50 2.66 13.83
C GLY A 119 7.83 3.35 12.64
N VAL A 120 6.70 2.82 12.16
CA VAL A 120 5.94 3.42 11.06
C VAL A 120 5.19 4.65 11.59
N ALA A 121 5.36 5.79 10.94
CA ALA A 121 4.71 7.04 11.27
C ALA A 121 4.34 7.83 10.00
N PRO A 122 3.45 8.83 10.06
CA PRO A 122 3.17 9.67 8.91
C PRO A 122 4.37 10.36 8.26
N ASP A 123 5.40 10.69 9.04
CA ASP A 123 6.67 11.30 8.62
C ASP A 123 7.82 10.31 8.47
N ASP A 124 7.60 9.04 8.85
CA ASP A 124 8.46 7.90 8.54
C ASP A 124 7.59 6.70 8.14
N PRO A 125 7.05 6.69 6.91
CA PRO A 125 5.99 5.76 6.51
C PRO A 125 6.38 4.29 6.51
N PHE A 126 7.68 3.99 6.57
CA PHE A 126 8.21 2.64 6.49
C PHE A 126 9.02 2.21 7.71
N GLY A 127 9.57 3.13 8.52
CA GLY A 127 10.27 2.77 9.75
C GLY A 127 11.33 1.68 9.51
N ASP A 128 11.21 0.55 10.22
CA ASP A 128 12.09 -0.63 10.09
C ASP A 128 12.08 -1.27 8.69
N PHE A 129 11.04 -1.03 7.88
CA PHE A 129 10.93 -1.52 6.51
C PHE A 129 11.61 -0.61 5.49
N THR A 130 12.17 0.53 5.92
CA THR A 130 12.91 1.43 5.04
C THR A 130 14.12 0.70 4.44
N PRO A 131 14.31 0.74 3.10
CA PRO A 131 15.47 0.11 2.47
C PRO A 131 16.79 0.64 3.07
N PRO A 132 17.87 -0.16 3.13
CA PRO A 132 19.14 0.27 3.73
C PRO A 132 19.77 1.54 3.15
N GLY A 133 19.39 1.92 1.92
CA GLY A 133 19.82 3.15 1.25
C GLY A 133 18.80 4.30 1.31
N GLY A 134 17.67 4.12 2.00
CA GLY A 134 16.50 4.98 1.92
C GLY A 134 15.69 4.76 0.64
N LEU A 135 14.55 5.45 0.55
CA LEU A 135 13.79 5.55 -0.70
C LEU A 135 14.52 6.50 -1.67
N PRO A 136 14.54 6.23 -2.99
CA PRO A 136 15.10 7.14 -3.98
C PRO A 136 14.45 8.54 -3.93
N ASP A 137 15.16 9.61 -4.27
CA ASP A 137 14.53 10.92 -4.38
C ASP A 137 13.50 10.95 -5.53
N ALA A 138 12.41 11.68 -5.34
CA ALA A 138 11.39 11.93 -6.37
C ALA A 138 10.83 13.35 -6.27
N PRO A 139 10.31 13.93 -7.37
CA PRO A 139 9.73 15.28 -7.37
C PRO A 139 8.53 15.39 -6.43
N GLU A 140 8.54 16.41 -5.58
CA GLU A 140 7.46 16.72 -4.63
C GLU A 140 6.49 17.75 -5.20
N THR A 141 5.21 17.67 -4.80
CA THR A 141 4.17 18.62 -5.21
C THR A 141 3.29 19.04 -4.03
N PRO A 142 3.86 19.61 -2.94
CA PRO A 142 3.16 19.87 -1.69
C PRO A 142 1.87 20.68 -1.84
N GLU A 143 1.81 21.61 -2.80
CA GLU A 143 0.63 22.41 -3.11
C GLU A 143 -0.58 21.59 -3.56
N ARG A 144 -0.39 20.35 -4.02
CA ARG A 144 -1.50 19.48 -4.45
C ARG A 144 -2.28 18.87 -3.30
N LEU A 145 -1.78 18.96 -2.06
CA LEU A 145 -2.54 18.56 -0.86
C LEU A 145 -3.71 19.50 -0.55
N ASP A 146 -3.73 20.71 -1.12
CA ASP A 146 -4.86 21.64 -1.03
C ASP A 146 -5.92 21.38 -2.12
N GLY A 147 -5.71 20.38 -2.98
CA GLY A 147 -6.55 20.06 -4.14
C GLY A 147 -7.59 18.96 -3.89
N ASP A 148 -8.09 18.39 -4.98
CA ASP A 148 -8.95 17.22 -4.95
C ASP A 148 -8.12 15.93 -4.81
N PHE A 149 -8.69 14.92 -4.15
CA PHE A 149 -8.07 13.60 -3.92
C PHE A 149 -8.80 12.52 -4.75
N PRO A 150 -8.49 12.35 -6.05
CA PRO A 150 -9.29 11.54 -6.97
C PRO A 150 -9.30 10.04 -6.65
N LEU A 151 -8.27 9.53 -5.97
CA LEU A 151 -8.20 8.13 -5.51
C LEU A 151 -8.70 7.94 -4.07
N ALA A 152 -8.96 9.03 -3.35
CA ALA A 152 -9.34 8.94 -1.95
C ALA A 152 -10.80 8.51 -1.79
N GLU A 153 -11.01 7.49 -0.98
CA GLU A 153 -12.35 7.06 -0.58
C GLU A 153 -12.58 7.47 0.89
N PRO A 154 -13.37 8.55 1.14
CA PRO A 154 -13.62 9.04 2.49
C PRO A 154 -14.55 8.10 3.26
N GLY A 155 -14.46 8.18 4.58
CA GLY A 155 -15.18 7.31 5.48
C GLY A 155 -14.36 6.05 5.74
N LEU A 156 -13.73 6.03 6.91
CA LEU A 156 -13.20 4.84 7.56
C LEU A 156 -14.33 3.80 7.73
N THR A 157 -14.67 3.09 6.66
CA THR A 157 -15.70 2.04 6.67
C THR A 157 -15.09 0.74 7.18
N ASP A 158 -15.74 0.11 8.14
CA ASP A 158 -15.42 -1.24 8.65
C ASP A 158 -15.72 -2.37 7.67
N ASP A 159 -16.04 -2.06 6.40
CA ASP A 159 -16.15 -3.04 5.32
C ASP A 159 -14.76 -3.57 4.92
N ILE A 160 -14.02 -4.10 5.91
CA ILE A 160 -12.94 -5.04 5.68
C ILE A 160 -13.60 -6.33 5.19
N TYR A 161 -13.58 -6.48 3.87
CA TYR A 161 -13.58 -7.73 3.13
C TYR A 161 -14.23 -8.93 3.86
N VAL A 162 -15.56 -9.07 3.77
CA VAL A 162 -16.23 -10.35 4.07
C VAL A 162 -15.93 -11.28 2.89
N PRO A 163 -15.28 -12.45 3.09
CA PRO A 163 -15.19 -13.45 2.04
C PRO A 163 -16.61 -13.78 1.60
N ALA A 164 -16.89 -13.80 0.30
CA ALA A 164 -18.09 -14.47 -0.17
C ALA A 164 -18.09 -15.89 0.46
N PRO A 165 -19.18 -16.32 1.12
CA PRO A 165 -19.19 -17.62 1.78
C PRO A 165 -18.78 -18.66 0.75
N ASN A 166 -17.79 -19.46 1.13
CA ASN A 166 -17.32 -20.60 0.36
C ASN A 166 -18.55 -21.43 -0.01
N VAL A 167 -19.01 -21.32 -1.26
CA VAL A 167 -20.09 -22.17 -1.78
C VAL A 167 -19.44 -23.53 -1.91
N ASP A 168 -19.64 -24.28 -0.84
CA ASP A 168 -19.21 -25.65 -0.64
C ASP A 168 -19.36 -26.44 -1.94
N ALA A 169 -18.26 -27.04 -2.39
CA ALA A 169 -18.24 -27.96 -3.50
C ALA A 169 -19.10 -29.18 -3.16
N ARG A 170 -20.39 -29.14 -3.50
CA ARG A 170 -21.26 -30.32 -3.60
C ARG A 170 -22.27 -30.14 -4.73
N THR A 171 -21.94 -30.69 -5.90
CA THR A 171 -22.71 -31.78 -6.52
C THR A 171 -21.97 -32.35 -7.71
#